data_AF-A0A7Y1CHN2-F1
#
_entry.id   AF-A0A7Y1CHN2-F1
#
_cell.length_a   1.000
_cell.length_b   1.000
_cell.length_c   1.000
_cell.angle_alpha   90.00
_cell.angle_beta   90.00
_cell.angle_gamma   90.00
#
_symmetry.space_group_name_H-M   'P 1'
#
loop_
_entity.id
_entity.type
_entity.pdbx_description
1 polymer ?
#
loop_
_entity_poly.entity_id
_entity_poly.type
_entity_poly.pdbx_seq_one_letter_code
_entity_poly.pdbx_strand_id
1 'polypeptide(L)'
;MNRPLCLLSLWGLLSLLPLQALAASTVDCATLSDNASLEAGEYRPPLEAKVIGQGRLHFHSGPNAACVNQKLYVIPGDGLTVYASSDSGWAQVMYIAKNGEDYSGWVEEKRLQLGDHYGGPQLPAEVTTFIQRHEDCQHFAGEEAYDEERRAELEKAVNDVCIGHDRQLATLRGQYKDNPEALQALEPLDNLE
;
A
#
# COMPACT_ATOMS: atom_id res chain seq x y z
N MET A 1 42.13 -2.65 -76.77
CA MET A 1 41.69 -1.28 -77.08
C MET A 1 41.25 -0.61 -75.80
N ASN A 2 42.08 0.31 -75.31
CA ASN A 2 41.93 1.01 -74.03
C ASN A 2 40.78 2.02 -74.08
N ARG A 3 39.98 2.11 -73.01
CA ARG A 3 39.13 3.29 -72.72
C ARG A 3 39.59 3.86 -71.38
N PRO A 4 39.96 5.15 -71.29
CA PRO A 4 40.49 5.73 -70.07
C PRO A 4 39.36 6.01 -69.08
N LEU A 5 39.61 5.70 -67.81
CA LEU A 5 38.79 6.10 -66.68
C LEU A 5 38.90 7.63 -66.48
N CYS A 6 37.77 8.32 -66.47
CA CYS A 6 37.67 9.69 -66.01
C CYS A 6 37.37 9.67 -64.51
N LEU A 7 38.38 10.01 -63.70
CA LEU A 7 38.25 10.27 -62.26
C LEU A 7 37.44 11.54 -62.05
N LEU A 8 36.21 11.42 -61.56
CA LEU A 8 35.46 12.55 -61.02
C LEU A 8 35.76 12.66 -59.53
N SER A 9 36.34 13.80 -59.16
CA SER A 9 36.61 14.23 -57.80
C SER A 9 35.29 14.36 -57.02
N LEU A 10 35.04 13.46 -56.06
CA LEU A 10 34.03 13.66 -55.03
C LEU A 10 34.63 14.51 -53.92
N TRP A 11 34.56 15.83 -54.09
CA TRP A 11 34.71 16.78 -53.00
C TRP A 11 33.33 17.30 -52.59
N GLY A 12 32.96 17.01 -51.34
CA GLY A 12 32.07 17.85 -50.55
C GLY A 12 30.57 17.68 -50.73
N LEU A 13 29.95 16.93 -49.83
CA LEU A 13 28.67 17.28 -49.20
C LEU A 13 28.55 16.46 -47.91
N LEU A 14 29.24 16.93 -46.86
CA LEU A 14 29.00 16.48 -45.50
C LEU A 14 27.66 17.09 -45.07
N SER A 15 26.58 16.36 -45.26
CA SER A 15 25.25 16.75 -44.80
C SER A 15 25.26 16.82 -43.27
N LEU A 16 25.29 18.04 -42.72
CA LEU A 16 24.97 18.31 -41.32
C LEU A 16 23.49 18.00 -41.10
N LEU A 17 23.19 16.74 -40.77
CA LEU A 17 21.89 16.36 -40.24
C LEU A 17 21.70 17.09 -38.90
N PRO A 18 20.64 17.89 -38.72
CA PRO A 18 20.35 18.49 -37.42
C PRO A 18 20.09 17.35 -36.44
N LEU A 19 20.88 17.34 -35.36
CA LEU A 19 20.67 16.46 -34.22
C LEU A 19 19.31 16.83 -33.64
N GLN A 20 18.27 16.05 -33.96
CA GLN A 20 16.96 16.24 -33.35
C GLN A 20 17.11 15.96 -31.86
N ALA A 21 17.05 17.01 -31.06
CA ALA A 21 16.99 16.90 -29.61
C ALA A 21 15.72 16.09 -29.28
N LEU A 22 15.89 14.86 -28.80
CA LEU A 22 14.80 14.13 -28.17
C LEU A 22 14.35 14.98 -26.98
N ALA A 23 13.13 15.50 -27.05
CA ALA A 23 12.47 16.11 -25.92
C ALA A 23 12.39 15.04 -24.82
N ALA A 24 13.08 15.27 -23.70
CA ALA A 24 12.91 14.44 -22.52
C ALA A 24 11.44 14.57 -22.09
N SER A 25 10.71 13.47 -22.11
CA SER A 25 9.34 13.42 -21.57
C SER A 25 9.41 13.90 -20.12
N THR A 26 8.79 15.04 -19.83
CA THR A 26 8.64 15.53 -18.46
C THR A 26 7.75 14.54 -17.73
N VAL A 27 8.31 13.84 -16.75
CA VAL A 27 7.57 12.88 -15.94
C VAL A 27 6.52 13.64 -15.13
N ASP A 28 5.25 13.33 -15.35
CA ASP A 28 4.17 13.85 -14.52
C ASP A 28 4.02 12.99 -13.26
N CYS A 29 4.65 13.47 -12.19
CA CYS A 29 4.70 12.75 -10.93
C CYS A 29 3.35 12.60 -10.25
N ALA A 30 2.44 13.57 -10.41
CA ALA A 30 1.12 13.50 -9.80
C ALA A 30 0.29 12.39 -10.46
N THR A 31 0.21 12.41 -11.80
CA THR A 31 -0.47 11.37 -12.57
C THR A 31 0.14 9.99 -12.33
N LEU A 32 1.48 9.89 -12.20
CA LEU A 32 2.12 8.62 -11.85
C LEU A 32 1.73 8.12 -10.47
N SER A 33 1.63 9.01 -9.48
CA SER A 33 1.20 8.63 -8.13
C SER A 33 -0.24 8.12 -8.15
N ASP A 34 -1.14 8.83 -8.82
CA ASP A 34 -2.56 8.45 -8.86
C ASP A 34 -2.75 7.07 -9.50
N ASN A 35 -2.11 6.82 -10.64
CA ASN A 35 -2.19 5.52 -11.32
C ASN A 35 -1.56 4.41 -10.48
N ALA A 36 -0.39 4.65 -9.90
CA ALA A 36 0.28 3.65 -9.08
C ALA A 36 -0.50 3.31 -7.82
N SER A 37 -1.20 4.26 -7.19
CA SER A 37 -2.06 3.99 -6.05
C SER A 37 -3.28 3.12 -6.43
N LEU A 38 -3.81 3.23 -7.65
CA LEU A 38 -4.91 2.38 -8.12
C LEU A 38 -4.49 0.95 -8.42
N GLU A 39 -3.23 0.76 -8.82
CA GLU A 39 -2.68 -0.54 -9.24
C GLU A 39 -1.90 -1.26 -8.13
N ALA A 40 -1.43 -0.53 -7.11
CA ALA A 40 -0.60 -1.10 -6.07
C ALA A 40 -1.39 -2.07 -5.17
N GLY A 41 -0.71 -3.13 -4.73
CA GLY A 41 -1.27 -4.01 -3.70
C GLY A 41 -1.37 -3.24 -2.40
N GLU A 42 -2.60 -2.97 -1.94
CA GLU A 42 -2.83 -2.26 -0.69
C GLU A 42 -2.69 -3.19 0.52
N TYR A 43 -1.95 -2.73 1.53
CA TYR A 43 -1.88 -3.36 2.84
C TYR A 43 -2.99 -2.81 3.74
N ARG A 44 -3.92 -3.69 4.13
CA ARG A 44 -4.97 -3.39 5.11
C ARG A 44 -5.00 -4.51 6.18
N PRO A 45 -4.50 -4.26 7.40
CA PRO A 45 -3.91 -3.01 7.89
C PRO A 45 -2.60 -2.63 7.17
N PRO A 46 -2.18 -1.35 7.19
CA PRO A 46 -0.86 -0.96 6.69
C PRO A 46 0.26 -1.74 7.39
N LEU A 47 1.45 -1.84 6.80
CA LEU A 47 2.61 -2.48 7.44
C LEU A 47 3.49 -1.46 8.15
N GLU A 48 4.17 -1.88 9.21
CA GLU A 48 5.35 -1.20 9.73
C GLU A 48 6.55 -1.49 8.84
N ALA A 49 7.47 -0.54 8.74
CA ALA A 49 8.77 -0.78 8.14
C ALA A 49 9.88 0.01 8.84
N LYS A 50 11.10 -0.53 8.78
CA LYS A 50 12.32 0.21 9.15
C LYS A 50 13.15 0.53 7.93
N VAL A 51 13.67 1.74 7.87
CA VAL A 51 14.62 2.15 6.82
C VAL A 51 15.96 1.45 7.04
N ILE A 52 16.50 0.83 5.99
CA ILE A 52 17.77 0.09 6.01
C ILE A 52 18.76 0.64 4.97
N GLY A 53 19.99 0.10 4.99
CA GLY A 53 21.08 0.50 4.10
C GLY A 53 21.88 1.70 4.64
N GLN A 54 22.32 2.58 3.74
CA GLN A 54 23.17 3.73 4.07
C GLN A 54 22.64 5.02 3.43
N GLY A 55 22.99 6.16 4.02
CA GLY A 55 22.63 7.48 3.50
C GLY A 55 21.13 7.78 3.55
N ARG A 56 20.75 8.92 2.96
CA ARG A 56 19.36 9.41 2.96
C ARG A 56 18.50 8.60 2.00
N LEU A 57 17.29 8.26 2.44
CA LEU A 57 16.21 7.78 1.59
C LEU A 57 15.25 8.94 1.36
N HIS A 58 15.29 9.52 0.17
CA HIS A 58 14.44 10.64 -0.18
C HIS A 58 13.02 10.17 -0.51
N PHE A 59 12.04 11.02 -0.16
CA PHE A 59 10.66 10.84 -0.58
C PHE A 59 10.50 11.30 -2.03
N HIS A 60 9.56 10.69 -2.74
CA HIS A 60 9.19 11.04 -4.09
C HIS A 60 7.69 11.35 -4.16
N SER A 61 7.30 12.32 -5.00
CA SER A 61 5.89 12.66 -5.23
C SER A 61 5.16 11.64 -6.11
N GLY A 62 5.89 10.74 -6.76
CA GLY A 62 5.40 9.59 -7.51
C GLY A 62 6.49 8.50 -7.57
N PRO A 63 6.17 7.25 -7.94
CA PRO A 63 7.10 6.12 -7.93
C PRO A 63 8.09 6.16 -9.12
N ASN A 64 8.89 7.21 -9.17
CA ASN A 64 9.90 7.42 -10.21
C ASN A 64 11.07 8.27 -9.67
N ALA A 65 12.29 7.93 -10.07
CA ALA A 65 13.50 8.62 -9.65
C ALA A 65 13.48 10.14 -9.96
N ALA A 66 12.82 10.56 -11.04
CA ALA A 66 12.68 11.98 -11.41
C ALA A 66 11.79 12.78 -10.44
N CYS A 67 10.95 12.09 -9.65
CA CYS A 67 9.99 12.70 -8.73
C CYS A 67 10.56 13.00 -7.34
N VAL A 68 11.88 13.03 -7.20
CA VAL A 68 12.58 13.14 -5.91
C VAL A 68 12.32 14.48 -5.23
N ASN A 69 12.05 14.44 -3.92
CA ASN A 69 12.08 15.59 -3.03
C ASN A 69 13.46 15.69 -2.36
N GLN A 70 14.25 16.70 -2.75
CA GLN A 70 15.61 16.90 -2.25
C GLN A 70 15.68 17.31 -0.76
N LYS A 71 14.57 17.74 -0.17
CA LYS A 71 14.51 18.25 1.21
C LYS A 71 13.91 17.25 2.19
N LEU A 72 12.98 16.42 1.74
CA LEU A 72 12.29 15.43 2.56
C LEU A 72 12.96 14.05 2.43
N TYR A 73 13.52 13.57 3.52
CA TYR A 73 14.18 12.27 3.58
C TYR A 73 14.10 11.67 4.98
N VAL A 74 14.28 10.35 5.02
CA VAL A 74 14.49 9.56 6.23
C VAL A 74 15.87 8.89 6.16
N ILE A 75 16.35 8.41 7.31
CA ILE A 75 17.66 7.77 7.46
C ILE A 75 17.51 6.35 8.00
N PRO A 76 18.54 5.49 7.89
CA PRO A 76 18.50 4.15 8.42
C PRO A 76 18.12 4.14 9.90
N GLY A 77 17.16 3.27 10.25
CA GLY A 77 16.58 3.16 11.59
C GLY A 77 15.26 3.91 11.79
N ASP A 78 14.91 4.86 10.92
CA ASP A 78 13.59 5.51 10.96
C ASP A 78 12.47 4.50 10.68
N GLY A 79 11.36 4.64 11.40
CA GLY A 79 10.16 3.83 11.22
C GLY A 79 9.19 4.50 10.25
N LEU A 80 8.56 3.70 9.39
CA LEU A 80 7.56 4.13 8.41
C LEU A 80 6.31 3.26 8.52
N THR A 81 5.19 3.82 8.09
CA THR A 81 3.96 3.08 7.80
C THR A 81 3.87 2.89 6.28
N VAL A 82 3.64 1.67 5.81
CA VAL A 82 3.59 1.29 4.39
C VAL A 82 2.15 0.93 4.02
N TYR A 83 1.58 1.65 3.07
CA TYR A 83 0.20 1.46 2.63
C TYR A 83 0.09 0.58 1.41
N ALA A 84 1.07 0.63 0.52
CA ALA A 84 1.03 -0.15 -0.71
C ALA A 84 2.44 -0.37 -1.28
N SER A 85 2.58 -1.42 -2.08
CA SER A 85 3.78 -1.75 -2.84
C SER A 85 3.44 -1.86 -4.32
N SER A 86 4.29 -1.29 -5.18
CA SER A 86 4.19 -1.44 -6.63
C SER A 86 5.12 -2.56 -7.12
N ASP A 87 4.73 -3.23 -8.21
CA ASP A 87 5.58 -4.23 -8.87
C ASP A 87 6.91 -3.64 -9.39
N SER A 88 6.97 -2.32 -9.53
CA SER A 88 8.18 -1.57 -9.92
C SER A 88 9.14 -1.29 -8.76
N GLY A 89 8.88 -1.81 -7.56
CA GLY A 89 9.76 -1.73 -6.39
C GLY A 89 9.67 -0.42 -5.62
N TRP A 90 8.52 0.24 -5.67
CA TRP A 90 8.22 1.44 -4.88
C TRP A 90 7.19 1.15 -3.82
N ALA A 91 7.37 1.74 -2.66
CA ALA A 91 6.41 1.67 -1.56
C ALA A 91 5.79 3.05 -1.33
N GLN A 92 4.46 3.10 -1.19
CA GLN A 92 3.76 4.27 -0.70
C GLN A 92 3.77 4.25 0.82
N VAL A 93 4.31 5.32 1.42
CA VAL A 93 4.61 5.36 2.85
C VAL A 93 4.17 6.67 3.49
N MET A 94 4.00 6.62 4.81
CA MET A 94 3.90 7.77 5.70
C MET A 94 5.01 7.71 6.74
N TYR A 95 5.58 8.88 7.06
CA TYR A 95 6.54 9.09 8.13
C TYR A 95 6.00 10.12 9.11
N ILE A 96 5.99 9.81 10.41
CA ILE A 96 5.68 10.77 11.46
C ILE A 96 7.01 11.24 12.05
N ALA A 97 7.33 12.52 11.84
CA ALA A 97 8.53 13.14 12.36
C ALA A 97 8.45 13.35 13.88
N LYS A 98 9.59 13.61 14.53
CA LYS A 98 9.68 13.79 15.98
C LYS A 98 8.83 14.95 16.53
N ASN A 99 8.52 15.92 15.69
CA ASN A 99 7.64 17.05 16.03
C ASN A 99 6.14 16.70 15.88
N GLY A 100 5.81 15.47 15.48
CA GLY A 100 4.44 14.99 15.25
C GLY A 100 3.88 15.30 13.86
N GLU A 101 4.64 15.97 13.00
CA GLU A 101 4.23 16.24 11.62
C GLU A 101 4.37 14.97 10.77
N ASP A 102 3.36 14.68 9.97
CA ASP A 102 3.34 13.53 9.07
C ASP A 102 3.71 13.93 7.63
N TYR A 103 4.39 13.02 6.95
CA TYR A 103 4.85 13.19 5.58
C TYR A 103 4.55 11.93 4.79
N SER A 104 3.83 12.06 3.68
CA SER A 104 3.48 10.95 2.80
C SER A 104 4.17 11.04 1.44
N GLY A 105 4.41 9.90 0.81
CA GLY A 105 4.97 9.82 -0.53
C GLY A 105 5.48 8.44 -0.89
N TRP A 106 6.31 8.38 -1.93
CA TRP A 106 6.89 7.13 -2.43
C TRP A 106 8.37 7.01 -2.08
N VAL A 107 8.82 5.81 -1.76
CA VAL A 107 10.24 5.48 -1.52
C VAL A 107 10.62 4.18 -2.23
N GLU A 108 11.92 3.96 -2.46
CA GLU A 108 12.40 2.68 -2.99
C GLU A 108 12.19 1.56 -1.95
N GLU A 109 11.36 0.56 -2.25
CA GLU A 109 10.97 -0.47 -1.29
C GLU A 109 12.14 -1.33 -0.82
N LYS A 110 13.13 -1.58 -1.69
CA LYS A 110 14.37 -2.29 -1.34
C LYS A 110 15.15 -1.65 -0.17
N ARG A 111 14.84 -0.40 0.17
CA ARG A 111 15.43 0.34 1.30
C ARG A 111 14.63 0.18 2.59
N LEU A 112 13.60 -0.67 2.57
CA LEU A 112 12.73 -0.97 3.70
C LEU A 112 12.93 -2.42 4.15
N GLN A 113 12.97 -2.61 5.46
CA GLN A 113 12.68 -3.87 6.09
C GLN A 113 11.21 -3.82 6.52
N LEU A 114 10.33 -4.49 5.77
CA LEU A 114 8.93 -4.62 6.12
C LEU A 114 8.77 -5.48 7.38
N GLY A 115 7.86 -5.06 8.26
CA GLY A 115 7.51 -5.72 9.51
C GLY A 115 6.04 -6.11 9.54
N ASP A 116 5.47 -6.15 10.74
CA ASP A 116 4.09 -6.55 10.97
C ASP A 116 3.10 -5.43 10.62
N HIS A 117 1.81 -5.69 10.79
CA HIS A 117 0.78 -4.68 10.55
C HIS A 117 0.87 -3.53 11.56
N TYR A 118 0.93 -2.30 11.06
CA TYR A 118 0.91 -1.07 11.83
C TYR A 118 -0.37 -0.96 12.65
N GLY A 119 -0.21 -0.81 13.96
CA GLY A 119 -1.31 -0.61 14.89
C GLY A 119 -2.00 -1.88 15.39
N GLY A 120 -1.47 -3.08 15.15
CA GLY A 120 -2.09 -4.32 15.65
C GLY A 120 -1.10 -5.42 16.03
N PRO A 121 -1.34 -6.15 17.13
CA PRO A 121 -0.73 -7.46 17.34
C PRO A 121 -1.08 -8.39 16.17
N GLN A 122 -0.16 -9.27 15.77
CA GLN A 122 -0.52 -10.42 14.93
C GLN A 122 -1.41 -11.37 15.74
N LEU A 123 -2.71 -11.19 15.59
CA LEU A 123 -3.69 -12.05 16.23
C LEU A 123 -3.76 -13.40 15.50
N PRO A 124 -4.07 -14.48 16.23
CA PRO A 124 -4.41 -15.75 15.61
C PRO A 124 -5.54 -15.57 14.57
N ALA A 125 -5.44 -16.23 13.41
CA ALA A 125 -6.33 -16.01 12.28
C ALA A 125 -7.83 -16.17 12.64
N GLU A 126 -8.15 -17.11 13.52
CA GLU A 126 -9.52 -17.33 14.03
C GLU A 126 -10.03 -16.19 14.93
N VAL A 127 -9.14 -15.51 15.66
CA VAL A 127 -9.48 -14.31 16.46
C VAL A 127 -9.80 -13.15 15.52
N THR A 128 -8.95 -12.90 14.51
CA THR A 128 -9.20 -11.87 13.49
C THR A 128 -10.48 -12.16 12.70
N THR A 129 -10.68 -13.40 12.28
CA THR A 129 -11.90 -13.82 11.57
C THR A 129 -13.15 -13.58 12.42
N PHE A 130 -13.07 -13.85 13.72
CA PHE A 130 -14.18 -13.62 14.63
C PHE A 130 -14.46 -12.13 14.85
N ILE A 131 -13.42 -11.29 14.99
CA ILE A 131 -13.58 -9.84 15.10
C ILE A 131 -14.30 -9.29 13.86
N GLN A 132 -13.89 -9.69 12.66
CA GLN A 132 -14.57 -9.28 11.43
C GLN A 132 -16.04 -9.73 11.42
N ARG A 133 -16.29 -11.00 11.76
CA ARG A 133 -17.65 -11.55 11.86
C ARG A 133 -18.51 -10.79 12.88
N HIS A 134 -17.92 -10.33 13.99
CA HIS A 134 -18.58 -9.52 15.00
C HIS A 134 -19.02 -8.17 14.45
N GLU A 135 -18.13 -7.47 13.75
CA GLU A 135 -18.43 -6.20 13.09
C GLU A 135 -19.54 -6.36 12.05
N ASP A 136 -19.47 -7.41 11.23
CA ASP A 136 -20.50 -7.73 10.24
C ASP A 136 -21.87 -7.97 10.91
N CYS A 137 -21.89 -8.71 12.03
CA CYS A 137 -23.12 -8.93 12.77
C CYS A 137 -23.71 -7.63 13.34
N GLN A 138 -22.89 -6.79 13.97
CA GLN A 138 -23.35 -5.49 14.48
C GLN A 138 -23.87 -4.59 13.36
N HIS A 139 -23.20 -4.61 12.20
CA HIS A 139 -23.61 -3.85 11.03
C HIS A 139 -25.00 -4.28 10.57
N PHE A 140 -25.18 -5.55 10.18
CA PHE A 140 -26.45 -6.01 9.63
C PHE A 140 -27.59 -6.02 10.65
N ALA A 141 -27.31 -6.36 11.92
CA ALA A 141 -28.33 -6.34 12.97
C ALA A 141 -28.78 -4.93 13.35
N GLY A 142 -27.94 -3.91 13.09
CA GLY A 142 -28.26 -2.50 13.33
C GLY A 142 -28.97 -1.80 12.17
N GLU A 143 -29.11 -2.45 11.02
CA GLU A 143 -29.74 -1.84 9.84
C GLU A 143 -31.27 -1.92 9.87
N GLU A 144 -31.92 -0.86 9.40
CA GLU A 144 -33.37 -0.82 9.22
C GLU A 144 -33.78 -1.28 7.82
N ALA A 145 -34.76 -2.17 7.74
CA ALA A 145 -35.37 -2.56 6.47
C ALA A 145 -36.37 -1.50 6.01
N TYR A 146 -36.06 -0.82 4.91
CA TYR A 146 -36.96 0.19 4.30
C TYR A 146 -37.98 -0.42 3.33
N ASP A 147 -37.78 -1.67 2.91
CA ASP A 147 -38.74 -2.47 2.14
C ASP A 147 -38.60 -3.98 2.41
N GLU A 148 -39.46 -4.79 1.79
CA GLU A 148 -39.53 -6.23 2.01
C GLU A 148 -38.36 -7.01 1.40
N GLU A 149 -37.79 -6.54 0.28
CA GLU A 149 -36.63 -7.16 -0.35
C GLU A 149 -35.41 -6.99 0.56
N ARG A 150 -35.16 -5.76 1.01
CA ARG A 150 -34.08 -5.45 1.95
C ARG A 150 -34.25 -6.20 3.26
N ARG A 151 -35.49 -6.33 3.76
CA ARG A 151 -35.77 -7.13 4.96
C ARG A 151 -35.28 -8.59 4.80
N ALA A 152 -35.59 -9.22 3.67
CA ALA A 152 -35.19 -10.60 3.42
C ALA A 152 -33.65 -10.75 3.29
N GLU A 153 -32.98 -9.76 2.70
CA GLU A 153 -31.52 -9.72 2.64
C GLU A 153 -30.89 -9.60 4.04
N LEU A 154 -31.39 -8.66 4.86
CA LEU A 154 -30.89 -8.44 6.22
C LEU A 154 -31.15 -9.66 7.10
N GLU A 155 -32.33 -10.27 7.04
CA GLU A 155 -32.63 -11.52 7.76
C GLU A 155 -31.66 -12.63 7.40
N LYS A 156 -31.33 -12.78 6.10
CA LYS A 156 -30.35 -13.76 5.67
C LYS A 156 -28.94 -13.43 6.18
N ALA A 157 -28.51 -12.19 6.01
CA ALA A 157 -27.18 -11.74 6.43
C ALA A 157 -26.99 -11.92 7.94
N VAL A 158 -27.95 -11.47 8.76
CA VAL A 158 -27.95 -11.66 10.22
C VAL A 158 -27.88 -13.15 10.58
N ASN A 159 -28.66 -14.01 9.92
CA ASN A 159 -28.58 -15.45 10.19
C ASN A 159 -27.20 -16.05 9.85
N ASP A 160 -26.58 -15.59 8.77
CA ASP A 160 -25.27 -16.08 8.32
C ASP A 160 -24.15 -15.64 9.28
N VAL A 161 -24.20 -14.41 9.81
CA VAL A 161 -23.09 -13.86 10.62
C VAL A 161 -23.33 -13.84 12.14
N CYS A 162 -24.57 -13.81 12.63
CA CYS A 162 -24.85 -13.67 14.07
C CYS A 162 -25.15 -15.00 14.79
N ILE A 163 -25.56 -16.08 14.10
CA ILE A 163 -25.94 -17.34 14.79
C ILE A 163 -24.72 -18.04 15.40
N GLY A 164 -24.77 -18.36 16.69
CA GLY A 164 -23.68 -19.01 17.44
C GLY A 164 -22.55 -18.07 17.84
N HIS A 165 -22.76 -16.75 17.73
CA HIS A 165 -21.73 -15.73 17.93
C HIS A 165 -21.22 -15.70 19.38
N ASP A 166 -22.14 -15.62 20.34
CA ASP A 166 -21.83 -15.60 21.78
C ASP A 166 -21.04 -16.83 22.23
N ARG A 167 -21.40 -18.00 21.68
CA ARG A 167 -20.70 -19.26 21.96
C ARG A 167 -19.27 -19.22 21.43
N GLN A 168 -19.06 -18.69 20.23
CA GLN A 168 -17.73 -18.58 19.64
C GLN A 168 -16.87 -17.56 20.40
N LEU A 169 -17.44 -16.42 20.81
CA LEU A 169 -16.74 -15.44 21.65
C LEU A 169 -16.27 -16.05 22.98
N ALA A 170 -17.16 -16.75 23.67
CA ALA A 170 -16.83 -17.45 24.92
C ALA A 170 -15.73 -18.51 24.71
N THR A 171 -15.81 -19.25 23.58
CA THR A 171 -14.81 -20.26 23.21
C THR A 171 -13.44 -19.63 23.00
N LEU A 172 -13.36 -18.53 22.22
CA LEU A 172 -12.10 -17.85 21.93
C LEU A 172 -11.49 -17.21 23.18
N ARG A 173 -12.30 -16.56 24.03
CA ARG A 173 -11.82 -16.03 25.34
C ARG A 173 -11.24 -17.14 26.22
N GLY A 174 -11.86 -18.33 26.22
CA GLY A 174 -11.34 -19.49 26.95
C GLY A 174 -10.07 -20.08 26.35
N GLN A 175 -10.01 -20.21 25.03
CA GLN A 175 -8.87 -20.78 24.30
C GLN A 175 -7.62 -19.90 24.39
N TYR A 176 -7.78 -18.57 24.32
CA TYR A 176 -6.70 -17.60 24.31
C TYR A 176 -6.42 -16.93 25.65
N LYS A 177 -6.89 -17.52 26.77
CA LYS A 177 -6.76 -16.96 28.12
C LYS A 177 -5.31 -16.61 28.55
N ASP A 178 -4.32 -17.26 27.96
CA ASP A 178 -2.89 -17.09 28.27
C ASP A 178 -2.16 -16.26 27.17
N ASN A 179 -2.89 -15.72 26.20
CA ASN A 179 -2.40 -14.81 25.15
C ASN A 179 -2.96 -13.40 25.41
N PRO A 180 -2.17 -12.49 26.02
CA PRO A 180 -2.66 -11.17 26.43
C PRO A 180 -3.09 -10.30 25.26
N GLU A 181 -2.44 -10.41 24.10
CA GLU A 181 -2.80 -9.66 22.90
C GLU A 181 -4.16 -10.07 22.35
N ALA A 182 -4.43 -11.38 22.26
CA ALA A 182 -5.71 -11.91 21.82
C ALA A 182 -6.84 -11.60 22.82
N LEU A 183 -6.57 -11.70 24.12
CA LEU A 183 -7.55 -11.29 25.13
C LEU A 183 -7.87 -9.81 25.05
N GLN A 184 -6.87 -8.94 24.90
CA GLN A 184 -7.09 -7.50 24.75
C GLN A 184 -7.97 -7.19 23.55
N ALA A 185 -7.81 -7.91 22.43
CA ALA A 185 -8.64 -7.75 21.25
C ALA A 185 -10.07 -8.28 21.42
N LEU A 186 -10.28 -9.34 22.21
CA LEU A 186 -11.60 -9.97 22.44
C LEU A 186 -12.38 -9.35 23.60
N GLU A 187 -11.74 -8.65 24.53
CA GLU A 187 -12.37 -8.05 25.72
C GLU A 187 -13.49 -7.04 25.38
N PRO A 188 -13.32 -6.09 24.45
CA PRO A 188 -14.34 -5.08 24.17
C PRO A 188 -15.55 -5.61 23.38
N LEU A 189 -15.51 -6.86 22.87
CA LEU A 189 -16.59 -7.42 22.08
C LEU A 189 -17.79 -7.83 22.96
N ASP A 190 -18.96 -7.32 22.63
CA ASP A 190 -20.21 -7.66 23.34
C ASP A 190 -20.80 -9.02 22.90
N ASN A 191 -21.75 -9.50 23.68
CA ASN A 191 -22.65 -10.55 23.25
C ASN A 191 -23.72 -9.96 22.32
N LEU A 192 -24.01 -10.64 21.20
CA LEU A 192 -24.88 -10.12 20.13
C LEU A 192 -26.06 -11.03 19.78
N GLU A 193 -26.13 -12.24 20.34
CA GLU A 193 -27.20 -13.22 20.11
C GLU A 193 -28.19 -13.30 21.29
#